data_AF-A0AA88XX74-F1
#
_entry.id   AF-A0AA88XX74-F1
#
_cell.length_a   1.000
_cell.length_b   1.000
_cell.length_c   1.000
_cell.angle_alpha   90.00
_cell.angle_beta   90.00
_cell.angle_gamma   90.00
#
_symmetry.space_group_name_H-M   'P 1'
#
loop_
_entity.id
_entity.type
_entity.pdbx_description
1 polymer ?
#
loop_
_entity_poly.entity_id
_entity_poly.type
_entity_poly.pdbx_seq_one_letter_code
_entity_poly.pdbx_strand_id
1 'polypeptide(L)'
;MDLDTLTSTPENLPVFSLMNSSEKTAWLKSEAYKILDVLHINDFQSLDFLHEEIQKLDSDEMVLKAMLSGDVYSCAMCSKQYTKAAWLKKHLEKKHDFEFSKPDSARKESNPVQCFLFMSLLLRDTCDSYRMGDGERIVRNAYFEWLYARSLNHTKYSLWLWRLIAYVDAVLSPSESAEYKWNMTVNLKGGVQNNIPNDCCVELQVKNIKRQLNTQGSNKSFKSAQKICMTTQVVEDIMDKLQKSVKSFKPKGSRPEVDKSKDIDQIVQHLRKHGPVKSIKWDSFSKFKNPIAKISAPSLFEWINYNQKIASLYM
;
A
#
# COMPACT_ATOMS: atom_id res chain seq x y z
N MET A 1 -23.65 -9.27 -26.69
CA MET A 1 -24.26 -7.93 -26.65
C MET A 1 -23.98 -7.30 -27.99
N ASP A 2 -25.04 -7.03 -28.76
CA ASP A 2 -24.94 -6.28 -30.02
C ASP A 2 -24.50 -4.85 -29.70
N LEU A 3 -23.54 -4.31 -30.46
CA LEU A 3 -23.02 -2.95 -30.21
C LEU A 3 -23.82 -1.86 -30.92
N ASP A 4 -24.64 -2.23 -31.89
CA ASP A 4 -25.52 -1.28 -32.58
C ASP A 4 -26.64 -0.77 -31.67
N THR A 5 -26.82 -1.36 -30.48
CA THR A 5 -27.72 -0.90 -29.40
C THR A 5 -27.04 -0.05 -28.33
N LEU A 6 -25.75 0.28 -28.43
CA LEU A 6 -25.13 1.29 -27.55
C LEU A 6 -25.51 2.69 -28.02
N THR A 7 -26.77 3.07 -27.80
CA THR A 7 -27.21 4.46 -27.83
C THR A 7 -26.28 5.31 -26.94
N SER A 8 -26.00 6.54 -27.36
CA SER A 8 -25.17 7.51 -26.61
C SER A 8 -25.67 7.80 -25.18
N THR A 9 -26.87 7.33 -24.86
CA THR A 9 -27.49 7.32 -23.55
C THR A 9 -27.78 5.87 -23.14
N PRO A 10 -27.11 5.35 -22.10
CA PRO A 10 -27.51 4.11 -21.45
C PRO A 10 -29.01 4.14 -21.09
N GLU A 11 -29.75 3.10 -21.48
CA GLU A 11 -31.21 3.00 -21.33
C GLU A 11 -31.71 3.03 -19.87
N ASN A 12 -30.81 2.97 -18.89
CA ASN A 12 -31.11 2.96 -17.45
C ASN A 12 -30.18 3.87 -16.63
N LEU A 13 -29.79 5.03 -17.17
CA LEU A 13 -29.11 6.05 -16.35
C LEU A 13 -30.12 6.63 -15.35
N PRO A 14 -29.81 6.59 -14.03
CA PRO A 14 -30.64 7.31 -13.09
C PRO A 14 -30.55 8.81 -13.36
N VAL A 15 -31.65 9.50 -13.13
CA VAL A 15 -31.69 10.95 -13.26
C VAL A 15 -30.94 11.56 -12.07
N PHE A 16 -29.63 11.77 -12.21
CA PHE A 16 -28.77 12.24 -11.13
C PHE A 16 -29.24 13.56 -10.49
N SER A 17 -29.95 14.42 -11.22
CA SER A 17 -30.51 15.65 -10.66
C SER A 17 -31.57 15.39 -9.58
N LEU A 18 -32.22 14.22 -9.58
CA LEU A 18 -33.24 13.82 -8.61
C LEU A 18 -32.67 13.03 -7.42
N MET A 19 -31.39 12.68 -7.44
CA MET A 19 -30.74 11.89 -6.40
C MET A 19 -29.99 12.78 -5.40
N ASN A 20 -30.05 12.42 -4.12
CA ASN A 20 -29.19 13.00 -3.10
C ASN A 20 -27.74 12.46 -3.20
N SER A 21 -26.80 13.08 -2.49
CA SER A 21 -25.38 12.70 -2.55
C SER A 21 -25.11 11.25 -2.13
N SER A 22 -25.89 10.72 -1.19
CA SER A 22 -25.75 9.32 -0.73
C SER A 22 -26.19 8.35 -1.82
N GLU A 23 -27.33 8.60 -2.45
CA GLU A 23 -27.86 7.80 -3.55
C GLU A 23 -26.91 7.82 -4.75
N LYS A 24 -26.37 9.00 -5.11
CA LYS A 24 -25.36 9.13 -6.17
C LYS A 24 -24.13 8.28 -5.87
N THR A 25 -23.65 8.35 -4.63
CA THR A 25 -22.48 7.59 -4.18
C THR A 25 -22.76 6.09 -4.22
N ALA A 26 -23.95 5.65 -3.77
CA ALA A 26 -24.35 4.25 -3.79
C ALA A 26 -24.44 3.70 -5.23
N TRP A 27 -25.03 4.47 -6.14
CA TRP A 27 -25.09 4.10 -7.55
C TRP A 27 -23.70 4.02 -8.19
N LEU A 28 -22.84 5.02 -7.97
CA LEU A 28 -21.45 5.02 -8.46
C LEU A 28 -20.66 3.81 -7.94
N LYS A 29 -20.82 3.48 -6.65
CA LYS A 29 -20.22 2.29 -6.06
C LYS A 29 -20.73 1.01 -6.71
N SER A 30 -22.05 0.89 -6.91
CA SER A 30 -22.65 -0.26 -7.59
C SER A 30 -22.08 -0.47 -8.99
N GLU A 31 -21.98 0.61 -9.77
CA GLU A 31 -21.41 0.53 -11.11
C GLU A 31 -19.91 0.21 -11.10
N ALA A 32 -19.16 0.77 -10.15
CA ALA A 32 -17.76 0.41 -9.95
C ALA A 32 -17.58 -1.07 -9.59
N TYR A 33 -18.46 -1.64 -8.76
CA TYR A 33 -18.42 -3.07 -8.43
C TYR A 33 -18.66 -3.95 -9.67
N LYS A 34 -19.63 -3.61 -10.52
CA LYS A 34 -19.85 -4.33 -11.79
C LYS A 34 -18.60 -4.32 -12.66
N ILE A 35 -17.90 -3.18 -12.74
CA ILE A 35 -16.64 -3.06 -13.48
C ILE A 35 -15.57 -3.98 -12.87
N LEU A 36 -15.44 -3.98 -11.54
CA LEU A 36 -14.48 -4.86 -10.85
C LEU A 36 -14.78 -6.34 -11.09
N ASP A 37 -16.05 -6.74 -11.04
CA ASP A 37 -16.51 -8.12 -11.29
C ASP A 37 -16.23 -8.55 -12.74
N VAL A 38 -16.61 -7.73 -13.72
CA VAL A 38 -16.42 -8.01 -15.15
C VAL A 38 -14.94 -8.12 -15.50
N LEU A 39 -14.10 -7.28 -14.88
CA LEU A 39 -12.66 -7.31 -15.08
C LEU A 39 -11.97 -8.35 -14.18
N HIS A 40 -12.69 -9.00 -13.26
CA HIS A 40 -12.16 -9.88 -12.22
C HIS A 40 -10.98 -9.26 -11.44
N ILE A 41 -11.06 -7.97 -11.13
CA ILE A 41 -10.04 -7.25 -10.34
C ILE A 41 -10.18 -7.57 -8.85
N ASN A 42 -11.37 -7.99 -8.42
CA ASN A 42 -11.69 -8.41 -7.07
C ASN A 42 -11.51 -9.92 -6.82
N ASP A 43 -10.87 -10.66 -7.72
CA ASP A 43 -10.48 -12.05 -7.48
C ASP A 43 -9.27 -12.08 -6.52
N PHE A 44 -9.57 -12.12 -5.22
CA PHE A 44 -8.58 -12.16 -4.14
C PHE A 44 -8.19 -13.56 -3.72
N GLN A 45 -8.54 -14.61 -4.47
CA GLN A 45 -8.28 -16.00 -4.08
C GLN A 45 -6.82 -16.30 -3.74
N SER A 46 -5.85 -15.64 -4.39
CA SER A 46 -4.43 -15.81 -4.05
C SER A 46 -4.09 -15.25 -2.66
N LEU A 47 -4.77 -14.17 -2.24
CA LEU A 47 -4.65 -13.61 -0.91
C LEU A 47 -5.43 -14.41 0.11
N ASP A 48 -6.65 -14.87 -0.22
CA ASP A 48 -7.47 -15.70 0.65
C ASP A 48 -6.73 -17.02 0.97
N PHE A 49 -6.16 -17.68 -0.04
CA PHE A 49 -5.31 -18.84 0.14
C PHE A 49 -4.10 -18.53 1.03
N LEU A 50 -3.38 -17.42 0.75
CA LEU A 50 -2.23 -17.03 1.56
C LEU A 50 -2.62 -16.79 3.02
N HIS A 51 -3.79 -16.18 3.25
CA HIS A 51 -4.33 -15.93 4.59
C HIS A 51 -4.67 -17.24 5.32
N GLU A 52 -5.39 -18.15 4.67
CA GLU A 52 -5.73 -19.47 5.23
C GLU A 52 -4.47 -20.27 5.61
N GLU A 53 -3.46 -20.29 4.73
CA GLU A 53 -2.22 -21.01 4.99
C GLU A 53 -1.42 -20.39 6.15
N ILE A 54 -1.43 -19.06 6.28
CA ILE A 54 -0.81 -18.37 7.42
C ILE A 54 -1.56 -18.68 8.71
N GLN A 55 -2.90 -18.67 8.70
CA GLN A 55 -3.71 -19.00 9.88
C GLN A 55 -3.46 -20.42 10.40
N LYS A 56 -3.26 -21.38 9.50
CA LYS A 56 -2.88 -22.76 9.85
C LYS A 56 -1.53 -22.79 10.57
N LEU A 57 -0.54 -22.06 10.05
CA LEU A 57 0.79 -21.96 10.68
C LEU A 57 0.76 -21.24 12.04
N ASP A 58 -0.05 -20.19 12.16
CA ASP A 58 -0.28 -19.49 13.44
C ASP A 58 -0.88 -20.46 14.47
N SER A 59 -1.89 -21.24 14.08
CA SER A 59 -2.55 -22.22 14.95
C SER A 59 -1.57 -23.29 15.44
N ASP A 60 -0.75 -23.84 14.54
CA ASP A 60 0.32 -24.78 14.86
C ASP A 60 1.33 -24.17 15.87
N GLU A 61 1.73 -22.91 15.68
CA GLU A 61 2.64 -22.22 16.58
C GLU A 61 2.01 -21.96 17.96
N MET A 62 0.72 -21.62 18.01
CA MET A 62 -0.03 -21.46 19.26
C MET A 62 -0.06 -22.76 20.07
N VAL A 63 -0.27 -23.92 19.42
CA VAL A 63 -0.20 -25.24 20.08
C VAL A 63 1.17 -25.46 20.72
N LEU A 64 2.25 -25.16 20.00
CA LEU A 64 3.60 -25.31 20.52
C LEU A 64 3.89 -24.33 21.67
N LYS A 65 3.44 -23.08 21.56
CA LYS A 65 3.59 -22.06 22.62
C LYS A 65 2.78 -22.39 23.87
N ALA A 66 1.60 -23.00 23.75
CA ALA A 66 0.82 -23.45 24.89
C ALA A 66 1.52 -24.55 25.71
N MET A 67 2.46 -25.28 25.08
CA MET A 67 3.30 -26.30 25.73
C MET A 67 4.62 -25.73 26.28
N LEU A 68 4.84 -24.41 26.22
CA LEU A 68 6.02 -23.75 26.76
C LEU A 68 5.82 -23.39 28.23
N SER A 69 6.70 -23.88 29.09
CA SER A 69 6.73 -23.54 30.53
C SER A 69 8.11 -22.99 30.88
N GLY A 70 8.19 -21.67 31.08
CA GLY A 70 9.47 -20.97 31.19
C GLY A 70 10.25 -21.08 29.88
N ASP A 71 11.47 -21.61 29.94
CA ASP A 71 12.35 -21.78 28.77
C ASP A 71 12.29 -23.19 28.13
N VAL A 72 11.39 -24.05 28.61
CA VAL A 72 11.33 -25.47 28.20
C VAL A 72 9.95 -25.85 27.68
N TYR A 73 9.91 -26.49 26.52
CA TYR A 73 8.72 -27.07 25.93
C TYR A 73 8.45 -28.45 26.54
N SER A 74 7.28 -28.65 27.12
CA SER A 74 6.89 -29.91 27.76
C SER A 74 5.72 -30.56 27.02
N CYS A 75 5.90 -31.78 26.53
CA CYS A 75 4.84 -32.51 25.85
C CYS A 75 3.70 -32.85 26.83
N ALA A 76 2.48 -32.42 26.54
CA ALA A 76 1.31 -32.67 27.38
C ALA A 76 0.91 -34.16 27.47
N MET A 77 1.34 -35.01 26.53
CA MET A 77 0.94 -36.42 26.46
C MET A 77 1.93 -37.38 27.14
N CYS A 78 3.22 -37.04 27.21
CA CYS A 78 4.23 -37.93 27.82
C CYS A 78 5.25 -37.20 28.71
N SER A 79 5.04 -35.91 28.97
CA SER A 79 5.88 -35.07 29.84
C SER A 79 7.35 -34.95 29.41
N LYS A 80 7.69 -35.36 28.20
CA LYS A 80 9.05 -35.17 27.65
C LYS A 80 9.32 -33.71 27.39
N GLN A 81 10.55 -33.30 27.72
CA GLN A 81 10.98 -31.91 27.67
C GLN A 81 11.93 -31.65 26.50
N TYR A 82 11.81 -30.45 25.93
CA TYR A 82 12.57 -30.00 24.77
C TYR A 82 12.96 -28.54 24.92
N THR A 83 14.18 -28.19 24.53
CA THR A 83 14.67 -26.80 24.56
C THR A 83 14.29 -25.98 23.33
N LYS A 84 13.81 -26.63 22.25
CA LYS A 84 13.40 -25.94 21.02
C LYS A 84 12.06 -26.47 20.53
N ALA A 85 11.19 -25.56 20.09
CA ALA A 85 9.89 -25.87 19.51
C ALA A 85 9.99 -26.89 18.35
N ALA A 86 11.02 -26.78 17.50
CA ALA A 86 11.24 -27.71 16.38
C ALA A 86 11.45 -29.17 16.83
N TRP A 87 12.06 -29.40 18.00
CA TRP A 87 12.23 -30.75 18.54
C TRP A 87 10.93 -31.29 19.15
N LEU A 88 10.16 -30.43 19.82
CA LEU A 88 8.82 -30.79 20.30
C LEU A 88 7.91 -31.14 19.12
N LYS A 89 7.89 -30.33 18.05
CA LYS A 89 7.10 -30.57 16.83
C LYS A 89 7.39 -31.97 16.26
N LYS A 90 8.67 -32.28 16.02
CA LYS A 90 9.09 -33.61 15.52
C LYS A 90 8.73 -34.75 16.47
N HIS A 91 8.74 -34.51 17.77
CA HIS A 91 8.35 -35.50 18.77
C HIS A 91 6.85 -35.80 18.70
N LEU A 92 6.02 -34.77 18.64
CA LEU A 92 4.57 -34.88 18.53
C LEU A 92 4.18 -35.62 17.25
N GLU A 93 4.80 -35.29 16.10
CA GLU A 93 4.60 -35.99 14.83
C GLU A 93 4.96 -37.49 14.93
N LYS A 94 6.09 -37.84 15.56
CA LYS A 94 6.60 -39.22 15.55
C LYS A 94 6.08 -40.14 16.64
N LYS A 95 5.74 -39.58 17.81
CA LYS A 95 5.39 -40.37 19.01
C LYS A 95 3.91 -40.28 19.36
N HIS A 96 3.23 -39.26 18.86
CA HIS A 96 1.84 -39.01 19.17
C HIS A 96 0.97 -38.82 17.92
N ASP A 97 1.53 -39.10 16.74
CA ASP A 97 0.85 -39.01 15.45
C ASP A 97 0.13 -37.66 15.25
N PHE A 98 0.73 -36.60 15.80
CA PHE A 98 0.16 -35.26 15.71
C PHE A 98 0.41 -34.71 14.31
N GLU A 99 -0.66 -34.34 13.60
CA GLU A 99 -0.57 -33.80 12.26
C GLU A 99 -0.49 -32.27 12.30
N PHE A 100 0.70 -31.74 12.02
CA PHE A 100 0.89 -30.30 11.80
C PHE A 100 0.58 -29.92 10.36
N SER A 101 0.14 -28.69 10.18
CA SER A 101 -0.20 -28.12 8.89
C SER A 101 1.00 -28.15 7.95
N LYS A 102 0.80 -28.71 6.76
CA LYS A 102 1.77 -28.68 5.66
C LYS A 102 1.30 -27.65 4.65
N PRO A 103 2.00 -26.51 4.55
CA PRO A 103 1.55 -25.41 3.74
C PRO A 103 1.62 -25.77 2.25
N ASP A 104 0.53 -25.55 1.52
CA ASP A 104 0.41 -25.87 0.10
C ASP A 104 0.90 -24.68 -0.77
N SER A 105 1.12 -24.95 -2.05
CA SER A 105 1.48 -23.97 -3.05
C SER A 105 0.28 -23.63 -3.93
N ALA A 106 -0.15 -22.36 -3.93
CA ALA A 106 -1.15 -21.89 -4.86
C ALA A 106 -0.68 -22.09 -6.31
N ARG A 107 -1.47 -22.80 -7.12
CA ARG A 107 -1.24 -22.99 -8.56
C ARG A 107 -2.44 -22.46 -9.33
N LYS A 108 -2.51 -21.14 -9.54
CA LYS A 108 -3.52 -20.54 -10.43
C LYS A 108 -2.88 -19.74 -11.55
N GLU A 109 -3.46 -19.87 -12.75
CA GLU A 109 -3.12 -19.03 -13.89
C GLU A 109 -3.36 -17.57 -13.54
N SER A 110 -2.34 -16.74 -13.74
CA SER A 110 -2.41 -15.31 -13.49
C SER A 110 -2.72 -14.58 -14.77
N ASN A 111 -3.74 -13.72 -14.77
CA ASN A 111 -3.99 -12.83 -15.91
C ASN A 111 -3.13 -11.56 -15.78
N PRO A 112 -2.19 -11.30 -16.71
CA PRO A 112 -1.31 -10.13 -16.65
C PRO A 112 -2.05 -8.81 -16.72
N VAL A 113 -3.16 -8.74 -17.45
CA VAL A 113 -3.96 -7.50 -17.58
C VAL A 113 -4.70 -7.20 -16.28
N GLN A 114 -5.27 -8.22 -15.63
CA GLN A 114 -5.90 -8.05 -14.32
C GLN A 114 -4.90 -7.55 -13.29
N CYS A 115 -3.72 -8.17 -13.25
CA CYS A 115 -2.64 -7.74 -12.36
C CYS A 115 -2.20 -6.30 -12.66
N PHE A 116 -2.05 -5.93 -13.93
CA PHE A 116 -1.70 -4.58 -14.35
C PHE A 116 -2.76 -3.55 -13.92
N LEU A 117 -4.04 -3.85 -14.17
CA LEU A 117 -5.15 -2.97 -13.79
C LEU A 117 -5.23 -2.81 -12.27
N PHE A 118 -5.10 -3.90 -11.52
CA PHE A 118 -5.08 -3.85 -10.06
C PHE A 118 -3.95 -2.95 -9.54
N MET A 119 -2.71 -3.18 -9.99
CA MET A 119 -1.57 -2.36 -9.57
C MET A 119 -1.71 -0.89 -10.00
N SER A 120 -2.29 -0.64 -11.17
CA SER A 120 -2.52 0.74 -11.66
C SER A 120 -3.57 1.47 -10.83
N LEU A 121 -4.66 0.77 -10.46
CA LEU A 121 -5.70 1.31 -9.58
C LEU A 121 -5.16 1.53 -8.16
N LEU A 122 -4.36 0.60 -7.63
CA LEU A 122 -3.69 0.75 -6.34
C LEU A 122 -2.77 1.98 -6.34
N LEU A 123 -1.89 2.12 -7.35
CA LEU A 123 -1.01 3.28 -7.48
C LEU A 123 -1.81 4.58 -7.54
N ARG A 124 -2.89 4.60 -8.32
CA ARG A 124 -3.77 5.77 -8.42
C ARG A 124 -4.41 6.09 -7.07
N ASP A 125 -4.92 5.10 -6.35
CA ASP A 125 -5.53 5.27 -5.03
C ASP A 125 -4.52 5.77 -4.00
N THR A 126 -3.29 5.25 -4.02
CA THR A 126 -2.20 5.72 -3.16
C THR A 126 -1.82 7.17 -3.47
N CYS A 127 -1.59 7.52 -4.74
CA CYS A 127 -1.29 8.92 -5.09
C CYS A 127 -2.43 9.86 -4.67
N ASP A 128 -3.68 9.45 -4.86
CA ASP A 128 -4.84 10.24 -4.48
C ASP A 128 -5.01 10.34 -2.96
N SER A 129 -4.78 9.26 -2.20
CA SER A 129 -4.86 9.28 -0.73
C SER A 129 -3.86 10.26 -0.12
N TYR A 130 -2.62 10.29 -0.63
CA TYR A 130 -1.62 11.28 -0.22
C TYR A 130 -2.05 12.72 -0.58
N ARG A 131 -2.64 12.96 -1.76
CA ARG A 131 -3.13 14.30 -2.14
C ARG A 131 -4.31 14.74 -1.27
N MET A 132 -5.20 13.81 -0.94
CA MET A 132 -6.38 14.05 -0.11
C MET A 132 -6.03 14.15 1.39
N GLY A 133 -4.86 13.69 1.82
CA GLY A 133 -4.49 13.62 3.24
C GLY A 133 -5.28 12.54 3.99
N ASP A 134 -5.64 11.45 3.29
CA ASP A 134 -6.46 10.38 3.83
C ASP A 134 -5.58 9.26 4.40
N GLY A 135 -5.25 9.39 5.69
CA GLY A 135 -4.39 8.44 6.41
C GLY A 135 -4.91 7.01 6.39
N GLU A 136 -6.23 6.80 6.46
CA GLU A 136 -6.84 5.47 6.43
C GLU A 136 -6.65 4.79 5.07
N ARG A 137 -6.86 5.53 3.97
CA ARG A 137 -6.58 5.01 2.62
C ARG A 137 -5.10 4.70 2.44
N ILE A 138 -4.20 5.55 2.95
CA ILE A 138 -2.74 5.30 2.87
C ILE A 138 -2.39 3.97 3.55
N VAL A 139 -2.85 3.73 4.78
CA VAL A 139 -2.56 2.49 5.51
C VAL A 139 -3.17 1.28 4.82
N ARG A 140 -4.43 1.37 4.38
CA ARG A 140 -5.08 0.28 3.64
C ARG A 140 -4.32 -0.11 2.37
N ASN A 141 -3.81 0.88 1.63
CA ASN A 141 -3.03 0.62 0.43
C ASN A 141 -1.65 0.04 0.77
N ALA A 142 -1.05 0.47 1.90
CA ALA A 142 0.24 -0.05 2.37
C ALA A 142 0.22 -1.57 2.60
N TYR A 143 -0.90 -2.17 3.00
CA TYR A 143 -1.05 -3.63 3.11
C TYR A 143 -0.81 -4.34 1.77
N PHE A 144 -1.42 -3.86 0.69
CA PHE A 144 -1.19 -4.43 -0.63
C PHE A 144 0.22 -4.13 -1.13
N GLU A 145 0.68 -2.89 -1.00
CA GLU A 145 2.02 -2.48 -1.42
C GLU A 145 3.11 -3.28 -0.70
N TRP A 146 2.90 -3.63 0.57
CA TRP A 146 3.81 -4.46 1.35
C TRP A 146 3.97 -5.85 0.73
N LEU A 147 2.85 -6.50 0.41
CA LEU A 147 2.87 -7.82 -0.24
C LEU A 147 3.52 -7.75 -1.62
N TYR A 148 3.22 -6.72 -2.42
CA TYR A 148 3.88 -6.52 -3.70
C TYR A 148 5.39 -6.28 -3.54
N ALA A 149 5.81 -5.41 -2.64
CA ALA A 149 7.22 -5.17 -2.34
C ALA A 149 7.92 -6.48 -1.93
N ARG A 150 7.27 -7.29 -1.09
CA ARG A 150 7.82 -8.58 -0.64
C ARG A 150 7.96 -9.55 -1.80
N SER A 151 6.92 -9.70 -2.61
CA SER A 151 6.92 -10.60 -3.77
C SER A 151 7.95 -10.25 -4.86
N LEU A 152 8.29 -8.96 -4.96
CA LEU A 152 9.27 -8.44 -5.92
C LEU A 152 10.67 -8.30 -5.32
N ASN A 153 10.90 -8.81 -4.09
CA ASN A 153 12.18 -8.76 -3.37
C ASN A 153 12.69 -7.34 -3.07
N HIS A 154 11.78 -6.39 -2.93
CA HIS A 154 12.07 -5.01 -2.53
C HIS A 154 12.19 -4.90 -1.01
N THR A 155 13.18 -5.58 -0.42
CA THR A 155 13.33 -5.79 1.03
C THR A 155 13.25 -4.53 1.88
N LYS A 156 13.91 -3.43 1.46
CA LYS A 156 13.85 -2.13 2.14
C LYS A 156 12.41 -1.61 2.23
N TYR A 157 11.68 -1.65 1.12
CA TYR A 157 10.31 -1.16 1.03
C TYR A 157 9.35 -2.09 1.77
N SER A 158 9.54 -3.42 1.68
CA SER A 158 8.77 -4.38 2.47
C SER A 158 8.90 -4.13 3.98
N LEU A 159 10.12 -3.88 4.47
CA LEU A 159 10.34 -3.61 5.89
C LEU A 159 9.72 -2.27 6.31
N TRP A 160 9.86 -1.24 5.50
CA TRP A 160 9.31 0.09 5.80
C TRP A 160 7.77 0.07 5.85
N LEU A 161 7.12 -0.55 4.86
CA LEU A 161 5.67 -0.69 4.82
C LEU A 161 5.14 -1.54 5.97
N TRP A 162 5.82 -2.64 6.30
CA TRP A 162 5.44 -3.46 7.45
C TRP A 162 5.54 -2.69 8.77
N ARG A 163 6.58 -1.85 8.95
CA ARG A 163 6.70 -1.00 10.14
C ARG A 163 5.60 0.04 10.22
N LEU A 164 5.25 0.66 9.10
CA LEU A 164 4.13 1.60 9.02
C LEU A 164 2.84 0.91 9.50
N ILE A 165 2.54 -0.28 8.98
CA ILE A 165 1.37 -1.07 9.37
C ILE A 165 1.43 -1.43 10.86
N ALA A 166 2.57 -1.97 11.33
CA ALA A 166 2.74 -2.38 12.72
C ALA A 166 2.63 -1.19 13.70
N TYR A 167 3.16 -0.02 13.36
CA TYR A 167 2.99 1.21 14.13
C TYR A 167 1.53 1.58 14.28
N VAL A 168 0.78 1.54 13.19
CA VAL A 168 -0.62 1.95 13.19
C VAL A 168 -1.50 0.94 13.94
N ASP A 169 -1.29 -0.35 13.73
CA ASP A 169 -2.24 -1.38 14.15
C ASP A 169 -1.87 -2.12 15.45
N ALA A 170 -0.60 -2.09 15.87
CA ALA A 170 -0.14 -2.94 16.98
C ALA A 170 0.79 -2.28 18.00
N VAL A 171 1.63 -1.32 17.59
CA VAL A 171 2.71 -0.78 18.42
C VAL A 171 2.32 0.53 19.11
N LEU A 172 1.73 1.47 18.37
CA LEU A 172 1.36 2.77 18.92
C LEU A 172 0.02 2.68 19.66
N SER A 173 -0.18 3.53 20.67
CA SER A 173 -1.49 3.70 21.28
C SER A 173 -2.49 4.24 20.25
N PRO A 174 -3.81 4.10 20.46
CA PRO A 174 -4.81 4.63 19.52
C PRO A 174 -4.64 6.12 19.21
N SER A 175 -4.19 6.93 20.19
CA SER A 175 -3.93 8.35 20.00
C SER A 175 -2.69 8.60 19.15
N GLU A 176 -1.59 7.93 19.46
CA GLU A 176 -0.33 8.07 18.69
C GLU A 176 -0.47 7.53 17.28
N SER A 177 -1.22 6.44 17.09
CA SER A 177 -1.57 5.89 15.78
C SER A 177 -2.38 6.88 14.95
N ALA A 178 -3.37 7.55 15.55
CA ALA A 178 -4.12 8.62 14.89
C ALA A 178 -3.23 9.83 14.56
N GLU A 179 -2.32 10.23 15.44
CA GLU A 179 -1.39 11.30 15.12
C GLU A 179 -0.44 10.91 13.98
N TYR A 180 0.15 9.71 14.05
CA TYR A 180 1.06 9.18 13.03
C TYR A 180 0.39 9.11 11.66
N LYS A 181 -0.82 8.55 11.59
CA LYS A 181 -1.56 8.36 10.33
C LYS A 181 -1.82 9.69 9.60
N TRP A 182 -2.22 10.74 10.33
CA TRP A 182 -2.57 12.04 9.74
C TRP A 182 -1.34 12.92 9.51
N ASN A 183 -0.23 12.64 10.19
CA ASN A 183 1.08 13.27 9.96
C ASN A 183 1.90 12.63 8.82
N MET A 184 1.35 11.63 8.11
CA MET A 184 1.97 11.08 6.89
C MET A 184 1.93 12.08 5.72
N THR A 185 1.11 13.12 5.80
CA THR A 185 0.94 14.15 4.79
C THR A 185 1.04 15.55 5.38
N VAL A 186 1.46 16.52 4.57
CA VAL A 186 1.53 17.93 4.95
C VAL A 186 0.86 18.80 3.89
N ASN A 187 0.02 19.74 4.32
CA ASN A 187 -0.61 20.73 3.44
C ASN A 187 0.04 22.11 3.57
N LEU A 188 1.10 22.35 2.79
CA LEU A 188 1.85 23.61 2.86
C LEU A 188 1.10 24.81 2.22
N LYS A 189 0.15 24.55 1.32
CA LYS A 189 -0.52 25.60 0.52
C LYS A 189 -1.96 25.87 0.94
N GLY A 190 -2.52 25.03 1.81
CA GLY A 190 -3.95 25.00 2.09
C GLY A 190 -4.77 24.46 0.90
N GLY A 191 -6.07 24.24 1.12
CA GLY A 191 -7.00 23.77 0.10
C GLY A 191 -7.00 22.24 -0.09
N VAL A 192 -8.03 21.76 -0.79
CA VAL A 192 -8.27 20.33 -1.04
C VAL A 192 -7.28 19.81 -2.10
N GLN A 193 -6.85 18.55 -2.00
CA GLN A 193 -5.90 17.89 -2.91
C GLN A 193 -4.49 18.49 -2.98
N ASN A 194 -4.13 19.36 -2.04
CA ASN A 194 -2.82 20.04 -2.00
C ASN A 194 -1.84 19.46 -0.99
N ASN A 195 -2.18 18.32 -0.38
CA ASN A 195 -1.26 17.62 0.50
C ASN A 195 -0.10 17.01 -0.31
N ILE A 196 1.07 16.95 0.33
CA ILE A 196 2.23 16.19 -0.14
C ILE A 196 2.60 15.14 0.90
N PRO A 197 3.24 14.01 0.52
CA PRO A 197 3.83 13.10 1.48
C PRO A 197 4.80 13.86 2.41
N ASN A 198 4.77 13.53 3.71
CA ASN A 198 5.64 14.17 4.69
C ASN A 198 7.13 13.98 4.34
N ASP A 199 7.50 12.81 3.82
CA ASP A 199 8.86 12.56 3.32
C ASP A 199 9.28 13.58 2.25
N CYS A 200 8.40 13.88 1.28
CA CYS A 200 8.64 14.94 0.31
C CYS A 200 8.75 16.33 0.97
N CYS A 201 7.98 16.61 2.03
CA CYS A 201 8.11 17.85 2.79
C CYS A 201 9.49 17.97 3.46
N VAL A 202 9.96 16.90 4.09
CA VAL A 202 11.29 16.82 4.70
C VAL A 202 12.38 17.00 3.64
N GLU A 203 12.27 16.35 2.48
CA GLU A 203 13.20 16.53 1.37
C GLU A 203 13.27 17.99 0.89
N LEU A 204 12.12 18.66 0.78
CA LEU A 204 12.05 20.09 0.43
C LEU A 204 12.78 20.94 1.48
N GLN A 205 12.52 20.71 2.77
CA GLN A 205 13.19 21.42 3.86
C GLN A 205 14.70 21.21 3.84
N VAL A 206 15.16 19.96 3.70
CA VAL A 206 16.58 19.62 3.61
C VAL A 206 17.24 20.29 2.41
N LYS A 207 16.55 20.34 1.25
CA LYS A 207 17.03 21.03 0.06
C LYS A 207 17.18 22.54 0.29
N ASN A 208 16.24 23.16 1.00
CA ASN A 208 16.28 24.59 1.33
C ASN A 208 17.42 24.90 2.30
N ILE A 209 17.59 24.08 3.35
CA ILE A 209 18.71 24.17 4.29
C ILE A 209 20.05 24.05 3.56
N LYS A 210 20.21 23.04 2.69
CA LYS A 210 21.43 22.86 1.88
C LYS A 210 21.72 24.06 0.98
N ARG A 211 20.68 24.67 0.39
CA ARG A 211 20.82 25.89 -0.42
C ARG A 211 21.35 27.06 0.43
N GLN A 212 20.76 27.31 1.60
CA GLN A 212 21.20 28.39 2.49
C GLN A 212 22.61 28.13 3.04
N LEU A 213 22.95 26.88 3.36
CA LEU A 213 24.31 26.51 3.76
C LEU A 213 25.33 26.81 2.67
N ASN A 214 24.99 26.56 1.41
CA ASN A 214 25.89 26.78 0.30
C ASN A 214 26.21 28.26 0.04
N THR A 215 25.35 29.20 0.47
CA THR A 215 25.65 30.64 0.33
C THR A 215 26.76 31.11 1.28
N GLN A 216 27.09 30.34 2.32
CA GLN A 216 28.16 30.67 3.26
C GLN A 216 29.58 30.36 2.72
N GLY A 217 29.70 29.63 1.61
CA GLY A 217 31.00 29.27 1.04
C GLY A 217 31.88 28.51 2.03
N SER A 218 33.11 29.00 2.25
CA SER A 218 34.07 28.45 3.20
C SER A 218 33.72 28.70 4.68
N ASN A 219 32.76 29.57 4.99
CA ASN A 219 32.38 29.91 6.37
C ASN A 219 31.39 28.93 7.01
N LYS A 220 31.18 27.75 6.40
CA LYS A 220 30.32 26.69 6.94
C LYS A 220 30.92 26.17 8.25
N SER A 221 30.15 26.27 9.33
CA SER A 221 30.48 25.72 10.63
C SER A 221 29.27 25.00 11.21
N PHE A 222 29.47 24.14 12.22
CA PHE A 222 28.35 23.49 12.90
C PHE A 222 27.36 24.50 13.48
N LYS A 223 27.87 25.59 14.10
CA LYS A 223 27.04 26.67 14.64
C LYS A 223 26.23 27.37 13.56
N SER A 224 26.83 27.66 12.41
CA SER A 224 26.13 28.32 11.30
C SER A 224 25.08 27.41 10.66
N ALA A 225 25.35 26.10 10.60
CA ALA A 225 24.38 25.09 10.17
C ALA A 225 23.19 24.97 11.13
N GLN A 226 23.44 24.89 12.44
CA GLN A 226 22.38 24.86 13.45
C GLN A 226 21.50 26.11 13.35
N LYS A 227 22.11 27.30 13.20
CA LYS A 227 21.36 28.55 13.02
C LYS A 227 20.46 28.49 11.77
N ILE A 228 21.00 28.06 10.62
CA ILE A 228 20.21 27.91 9.38
C ILE A 228 19.05 26.95 9.59
N CYS A 229 19.27 25.77 10.18
CA CYS A 229 18.20 24.80 10.41
C CYS A 229 17.06 25.40 11.24
N MET A 230 17.37 26.19 12.27
CA MET A 230 16.38 26.82 13.15
C MET A 230 15.66 28.02 12.51
N THR A 231 16.27 28.69 11.53
CA THR A 231 15.72 29.92 10.92
C THR A 231 15.14 29.72 9.53
N THR A 232 15.36 28.58 8.88
CA THR A 232 15.04 28.37 7.45
C THR A 232 13.59 28.70 7.13
N GLN A 233 12.64 28.15 7.90
CA GLN A 233 11.21 28.38 7.65
C GLN A 233 10.82 29.86 7.75
N VAL A 234 11.29 30.55 8.81
CA VAL A 234 11.02 31.97 9.03
C VAL A 234 11.60 32.83 7.89
N VAL A 235 12.81 32.52 7.43
CA VAL A 235 13.45 33.22 6.32
C VAL A 235 12.66 33.02 5.02
N GLU A 236 12.17 31.81 4.76
CA GLU A 236 11.37 31.53 3.56
C GLU A 236 10.02 32.26 3.57
N ASP A 237 9.36 32.31 4.72
CA ASP A 237 8.10 33.05 4.88
C ASP A 237 8.28 34.55 4.67
N ILE A 238 9.36 35.13 5.21
CA ILE A 238 9.69 36.55 5.00
C ILE A 238 9.98 36.79 3.50
N MET A 239 10.76 35.92 2.86
CA MET A 239 11.05 36.03 1.43
C MET A 239 9.78 35.96 0.57
N ASP A 240 8.87 35.02 0.83
CA ASP A 240 7.62 34.88 0.08
C ASP A 240 6.71 36.09 0.27
N LYS A 241 6.58 36.60 1.50
CA LYS A 241 5.82 37.84 1.79
C LYS A 241 6.41 39.06 1.09
N LEU A 242 7.73 39.22 1.10
CA LEU A 242 8.42 40.32 0.39
C LEU A 242 8.26 40.21 -1.12
N GLN A 243 8.37 39.01 -1.69
CA GLN A 243 8.17 38.81 -3.13
C GLN A 243 6.75 39.16 -3.57
N LYS A 244 5.75 38.81 -2.75
CA LYS A 244 4.34 39.18 -2.94
C LYS A 244 4.12 40.68 -2.84
N SER A 245 4.72 41.36 -1.85
CA SER A 245 4.55 42.80 -1.66
C SER A 245 5.16 43.63 -2.79
N VAL A 246 6.31 43.23 -3.32
CA VAL A 246 7.03 43.92 -4.39
C VAL A 246 6.48 43.56 -5.79
N LYS A 247 5.49 42.67 -5.88
CA LYS A 247 4.96 42.10 -7.15
C LYS A 247 6.06 41.55 -8.07
N SER A 248 7.22 41.19 -7.53
CA SER A 248 8.35 40.64 -8.28
C SER A 248 8.18 39.14 -8.57
N PHE A 249 6.96 38.61 -8.42
CA PHE A 249 6.70 37.19 -8.59
C PHE A 249 6.81 36.83 -10.08
N LYS A 250 7.90 36.16 -10.45
CA LYS A 250 7.94 35.42 -11.72
C LYS A 250 7.10 34.16 -11.53
N PRO A 251 5.97 33.99 -12.24
CA PRO A 251 5.21 32.76 -12.14
C PRO A 251 6.13 31.58 -12.50
N LYS A 252 6.24 30.61 -11.60
CA LYS A 252 6.83 29.32 -11.96
C LYS A 252 5.92 28.74 -13.05
N GLY A 253 6.46 28.50 -14.24
CA GLY A 253 5.69 27.88 -15.31
C GLY A 253 5.11 26.57 -14.81
N SER A 254 3.78 26.46 -14.74
CA SER A 254 3.15 25.16 -14.57
C SER A 254 3.36 24.40 -15.87
N ARG A 255 3.75 23.13 -15.77
CA ARG A 255 3.64 22.28 -16.96
C ARG A 255 2.15 22.25 -17.33
N PRO A 256 1.78 22.51 -18.60
CA PRO A 256 0.41 22.34 -19.01
C PRO A 256 -0.02 20.90 -18.71
N GLU A 257 -1.22 20.75 -18.18
CA GLU A 257 -1.81 19.42 -18.00
C GLU A 257 -1.98 18.82 -19.39
N VAL A 258 -1.56 17.56 -19.55
CA VAL A 258 -1.65 16.89 -20.85
C VAL A 258 -3.13 16.61 -21.13
N ASP A 259 -3.66 17.21 -22.18
CA ASP A 259 -5.01 16.91 -22.66
C ASP A 259 -5.07 15.49 -23.22
N LYS A 260 -5.83 14.62 -22.57
CA LYS A 260 -6.02 13.21 -22.94
C LYS A 260 -7.31 12.97 -23.72
N SER A 261 -8.08 14.03 -24.04
CA SER A 261 -9.39 13.89 -24.68
C SER A 261 -9.30 13.13 -26.01
N LYS A 262 -8.26 13.40 -26.81
CA LYS A 262 -8.02 12.69 -28.08
C LYS A 262 -7.72 11.20 -27.89
N ASP A 263 -6.95 10.84 -26.86
CA ASP A 263 -6.64 9.44 -26.57
C ASP A 263 -7.91 8.69 -26.13
N ILE A 264 -8.74 9.33 -25.31
CA ILE A 264 -10.04 8.79 -24.89
C ILE A 264 -10.96 8.61 -26.10
N ASP A 265 -11.06 9.61 -26.96
CA ASP A 265 -11.87 9.54 -28.18
C ASP A 265 -11.42 8.38 -29.08
N GLN A 266 -10.12 8.19 -29.27
CA GLN A 266 -9.58 7.08 -30.04
C GLN A 266 -9.92 5.73 -29.41
N ILE A 267 -9.79 5.59 -28.09
CA ILE A 267 -10.18 4.36 -27.37
C ILE A 267 -11.67 4.07 -27.56
N VAL A 268 -12.53 5.07 -27.39
CA VAL A 268 -13.99 4.91 -27.54
C VAL A 268 -14.35 4.55 -28.98
N GLN A 269 -13.76 5.22 -29.97
CA GLN A 269 -13.98 4.90 -31.39
C GLN A 269 -13.53 3.48 -31.73
N HIS A 270 -12.38 3.05 -31.20
CA HIS A 270 -11.90 1.70 -31.38
C HIS A 270 -12.85 0.65 -30.79
N LEU A 271 -13.34 0.88 -29.57
CA LEU A 271 -14.30 -0.01 -28.91
C LEU A 271 -15.65 -0.05 -29.63
N ARG A 272 -16.13 1.07 -30.16
CA ARG A 272 -17.36 1.10 -30.99
C ARG A 272 -17.19 0.30 -32.27
N LYS A 273 -16.04 0.43 -32.94
CA LYS A 273 -15.76 -0.23 -34.22
C LYS A 273 -15.53 -1.74 -34.08
N HIS A 274 -14.84 -2.16 -33.02
CA HIS A 274 -14.36 -3.54 -32.88
C HIS A 274 -15.14 -4.34 -31.82
N GLY A 275 -16.03 -3.70 -31.09
CA GLY A 275 -16.72 -4.31 -29.97
C GLY A 275 -15.94 -4.26 -28.66
N PRO A 276 -16.55 -4.71 -27.56
CA PRO A 276 -15.85 -4.92 -26.31
C PRO A 276 -14.75 -5.97 -26.51
N VAL A 277 -13.68 -5.83 -25.76
CA VAL A 277 -12.57 -6.79 -25.75
C VAL A 277 -13.12 -8.16 -25.34
N LYS A 278 -13.17 -9.10 -26.29
CA LYS A 278 -13.78 -10.43 -26.09
C LYS A 278 -12.94 -11.37 -25.21
N SER A 279 -11.62 -11.15 -25.17
CA SER A 279 -10.71 -11.89 -24.31
C SER A 279 -9.64 -10.94 -23.77
N ILE A 280 -9.49 -10.96 -22.44
CA ILE A 280 -8.44 -10.23 -21.73
C ILE A 280 -7.20 -11.14 -21.55
N LYS A 281 -7.22 -12.39 -22.05
CA LYS A 281 -6.06 -13.29 -22.04
C LYS A 281 -5.12 -12.95 -23.18
N TRP A 282 -3.84 -12.78 -22.86
CA TRP A 282 -2.78 -12.46 -23.82
C TRP A 282 -1.77 -13.62 -23.83
N ASP A 283 -1.82 -14.46 -24.87
CA ASP A 283 -0.98 -15.66 -24.98
C ASP A 283 0.53 -15.34 -25.00
N SER A 284 0.89 -14.14 -25.43
CA SER A 284 2.26 -13.60 -25.39
C SER A 284 2.84 -13.55 -23.97
N PHE A 285 2.01 -13.62 -22.93
CA PHE A 285 2.38 -13.62 -21.52
C PHE A 285 2.05 -14.93 -20.80
N SER A 286 2.10 -16.06 -21.50
CA SER A 286 1.84 -17.41 -20.95
C SER A 286 2.68 -17.79 -19.73
N LYS A 287 3.85 -17.16 -19.54
CA LYS A 287 4.74 -17.38 -18.38
C LYS A 287 4.54 -16.37 -17.25
N PHE A 288 3.61 -15.42 -17.39
CA PHE A 288 3.37 -14.42 -16.37
C PHE A 288 2.83 -15.07 -15.09
N LYS A 289 3.39 -14.66 -13.95
CA LYS A 289 2.91 -15.02 -12.63
C LYS A 289 2.62 -13.74 -11.87
N ASN A 290 1.42 -13.63 -11.32
CA ASN A 290 1.06 -12.56 -10.39
C ASN A 290 2.14 -12.50 -9.30
N PRO A 291 2.73 -11.32 -9.02
CA PRO A 291 3.73 -11.18 -7.98
C PRO A 291 3.29 -11.81 -6.65
N ILE A 292 2.05 -11.56 -6.19
CA ILE A 292 1.55 -12.09 -4.92
C ILE A 292 1.59 -13.64 -4.90
N ALA A 293 1.29 -14.31 -6.01
CA ALA A 293 1.35 -15.76 -6.11
C ALA A 293 2.78 -16.34 -5.97
N LYS A 294 3.82 -15.50 -6.01
CA LYS A 294 5.21 -15.90 -5.72
C LYS A 294 5.51 -15.94 -4.22
N ILE A 295 4.65 -15.40 -3.38
CA ILE A 295 4.83 -15.39 -1.94
C ILE A 295 4.57 -16.80 -1.41
N SER A 296 5.56 -17.35 -0.72
CA SER A 296 5.41 -18.59 0.03
C SER A 296 4.86 -18.28 1.42
N ALA A 297 3.73 -18.90 1.80
CA ALA A 297 3.12 -18.70 3.12
C ALA A 297 4.11 -18.96 4.28
N PRO A 298 4.90 -20.06 4.30
CA PRO A 298 5.93 -20.28 5.32
C PRO A 298 6.97 -19.17 5.38
N SER A 299 7.47 -18.73 4.22
CA SER A 299 8.51 -17.70 4.17
C SER A 299 7.98 -16.35 4.66
N LEU A 300 6.72 -16.03 4.37
CA LEU A 300 6.08 -14.82 4.86
C LEU A 300 5.83 -14.92 6.38
N PHE A 301 5.31 -16.05 6.85
CA PHE A 301 5.07 -16.35 8.26
C PHE A 301 6.35 -16.22 9.11
N GLU A 302 7.42 -16.89 8.73
CA GLU A 302 8.72 -16.81 9.40
C GLU A 302 9.24 -15.36 9.42
N TRP A 303 9.06 -14.63 8.32
CA TRP A 303 9.49 -13.24 8.23
C TRP A 303 8.69 -12.33 9.15
N ILE A 304 7.36 -12.47 9.20
CA ILE A 304 6.51 -11.70 10.12
C ILE A 304 6.93 -11.95 11.55
N ASN A 305 7.04 -13.23 11.95
CA ASN A 305 7.45 -13.64 13.30
C ASN A 305 8.84 -13.10 13.68
N TYR A 306 9.79 -13.12 12.75
CA TYR A 306 11.11 -12.54 12.97
C TYR A 306 11.05 -11.04 13.25
N ASN A 307 10.28 -10.30 12.46
CA ASN A 307 10.17 -8.85 12.62
C ASN A 307 9.35 -8.46 13.87
N GLN A 308 8.34 -9.25 14.24
CA GLN A 308 7.62 -9.09 15.51
C GLN A 308 8.57 -9.24 16.71
N LYS A 309 9.44 -10.26 16.71
CA LYS A 309 10.46 -10.45 17.76
C LYS A 309 11.42 -9.27 17.85
N ILE A 310 11.85 -8.73 16.71
CA ILE A 310 12.67 -7.51 16.68
C ILE A 310 11.89 -6.35 17.31
N ALA A 311 10.66 -6.11 16.88
CA ALA A 311 9.85 -5.02 17.38
C ALA A 311 9.65 -5.11 18.91
N SER A 312 9.42 -6.32 19.44
CA SER A 312 9.27 -6.54 20.89
C SER A 312 10.55 -6.34 21.70
N LEU A 313 11.74 -6.33 21.08
CA LEU A 313 12.99 -6.05 21.78
C LEU A 313 13.27 -4.55 21.93
N TYR A 314 12.61 -3.72 21.12
CA TYR A 314 12.83 -2.26 21.07
C TYR A 314 11.67 -1.45 21.67
N MET A 315 10.60 -2.11 22.11
CA MET A 315 9.51 -1.55 22.92
C MET A 315 9.71 -1.94 24.38
#